data_AF-K3WR08-F1
#
_entry.id   AF-K3WR08-F1
#
_cell.length_a   1.000
_cell.length_b   1.000
_cell.length_c   1.000
_cell.angle_alpha   90.00
_cell.angle_beta   90.00
_cell.angle_gamma   90.00
#
_symmetry.space_group_name_H-M   'P 1'
#
loop_
_entity.id
_entity.type
_entity.pdbx_description
1 polymer ?
#
loop_
_entity_poly.entity_id
_entity_poly.type
_entity_poly.pdbx_seq_one_letter_code
_entity_poly.pdbx_strand_id
1 'polypeptide(L)'
;MGSKPFLTGEDLKIAFNLFCCVYGIGTLGMPANFSRAGPVLATIALLFMAFANVYSSVVISKVMLTAPRSVKTYSDLGEFCMGKTGRYLV
;
A
#
# COMPACT_ATOMS: atom_id res chain seq x y z
N MET A 1 -7.79 1.31 28.41
CA MET A 1 -7.30 1.11 27.03
C MET A 1 -7.01 -0.37 26.87
N GLY A 2 -8.03 -1.18 26.51
CA GLY A 2 -7.94 -2.65 26.55
C GLY A 2 -6.89 -3.21 25.60
N SER A 3 -6.13 -4.18 26.08
CA SER A 3 -5.18 -5.00 25.31
C SER A 3 -5.92 -5.68 24.17
N LYS A 4 -5.89 -5.09 22.97
CA LYS A 4 -6.33 -5.78 21.76
C LYS A 4 -5.28 -6.85 21.44
N PRO A 5 -5.65 -8.11 21.20
CA PRO A 5 -4.68 -9.12 20.81
C PRO A 5 -3.93 -8.61 19.57
N PHE A 6 -2.61 -8.52 19.68
CA PHE A 6 -1.75 -7.87 18.69
C PHE A 6 -1.67 -8.63 17.35
N LEU A 7 -2.31 -9.80 17.27
CA LEU A 7 -2.37 -10.64 16.07
C LEU A 7 -3.49 -11.68 16.22
N THR A 8 -4.67 -11.42 15.64
CA THR A 8 -5.74 -12.42 15.53
C THR A 8 -5.47 -13.33 14.34
N GLY A 9 -6.00 -14.56 14.34
CA GLY A 9 -5.88 -15.46 13.18
C GLY A 9 -6.49 -14.89 11.89
N GLU A 10 -7.44 -13.95 12.01
CA GLU A 10 -7.98 -13.18 10.88
C GLU A 10 -6.95 -12.19 10.32
N ASP A 11 -6.22 -11.47 11.17
CA ASP A 11 -5.15 -10.55 10.76
C ASP A 11 -4.05 -11.31 10.00
N LEU A 12 -3.73 -12.54 10.42
CA LEU A 12 -2.76 -13.39 9.74
C LEU A 12 -3.23 -13.82 8.35
N LYS A 13 -4.51 -14.18 8.18
CA LYS A 13 -5.08 -14.50 6.85
C LYS A 13 -5.04 -13.29 5.92
N ILE A 14 -5.38 -12.10 6.43
CA ILE A 14 -5.34 -10.85 5.67
C ILE A 14 -3.90 -10.52 5.27
N ALA A 15 -2.94 -10.65 6.19
CA ALA A 15 -1.52 -10.43 5.92
C ALA A 15 -0.98 -11.41 4.87
N PHE A 16 -1.37 -12.69 4.92
CA PHE A 16 -0.96 -13.68 3.93
C PHE A 16 -1.52 -13.37 2.53
N ASN A 17 -2.79 -12.95 2.46
CA ASN A 17 -3.39 -12.56 1.20
C ASN A 17 -2.72 -11.31 0.63
N LEU A 18 -2.42 -10.32 1.47
CA LEU A 18 -1.68 -9.12 1.09
C LEU A 18 -0.28 -9.48 0.55
N PHE A 19 0.43 -10.39 1.22
CA PHE A 19 1.72 -10.88 0.78
C PHE A 19 1.63 -11.53 -0.61
N CYS A 20 0.67 -12.44 -0.79
CA CYS A 20 0.44 -13.12 -2.08
C CYS A 20 0.16 -12.11 -3.21
N CYS A 21 -0.64 -11.06 -2.94
CA CYS A 21 -0.92 -10.01 -3.91
C CYS A 21 0.31 -9.14 -4.25
N VAL A 22 1.19 -8.88 -3.28
CA VAL A 22 2.37 -8.02 -3.47
C VAL A 22 3.51 -8.75 -4.19
N TYR A 23 3.74 -10.03 -3.87
CA TYR A 23 4.81 -10.87 -4.44
C TYR A 23 4.47 -11.42 -5.84
N GLY A 24 3.75 -10.65 -6.65
CA GLY A 24 3.37 -11.02 -8.00
C GLY A 24 4.45 -10.72 -9.05
N ILE A 25 3.98 -10.32 -10.24
CA ILE A 25 4.81 -10.09 -11.44
C ILE A 25 5.90 -9.02 -11.24
N GLY A 26 5.71 -8.10 -10.30
CA GLY A 26 6.69 -7.04 -10.00
C GLY A 26 8.03 -7.57 -9.50
N THR A 27 8.06 -8.75 -8.86
CA THR A 27 9.30 -9.39 -8.40
C THR A 27 10.16 -9.89 -9.56
N LEU A 28 9.54 -10.28 -10.68
CA LEU A 28 10.24 -10.77 -11.87
C LEU A 28 11.09 -9.70 -12.55
N GLY A 29 10.70 -8.42 -12.43
CA GLY A 29 11.43 -7.29 -13.01
C GLY A 29 12.56 -6.73 -12.13
N MET A 30 12.58 -7.04 -10.83
CA MET A 30 13.62 -6.54 -9.92
C MET A 30 15.05 -6.95 -10.31
N PRO A 31 15.38 -8.21 -10.67
CA PRO A 31 16.76 -8.56 -11.02
C PRO A 31 17.27 -7.80 -12.25
N ALA A 32 16.41 -7.54 -13.24
CA ALA A 32 16.77 -6.72 -14.40
C ALA A 32 17.02 -5.25 -14.02
N ASN A 33 16.21 -4.69 -13.12
CA ASN A 33 16.40 -3.32 -12.60
C ASN A 33 17.69 -3.19 -11.77
N PHE A 34 17.97 -4.18 -10.91
CA PHE A 34 19.21 -4.23 -10.13
C PHE A 34 20.46 -4.38 -11.02
N SER A 35 20.36 -5.15 -12.11
CA SER A 35 21.44 -5.28 -13.11
C SER A 35 21.73 -3.97 -13.85
N ARG A 36 20.71 -3.15 -14.14
CA ARG A 36 20.87 -1.88 -14.87
C ARG A 36 21.29 -0.71 -13.98
N ALA A 37 20.73 -0.58 -12.78
CA ALA A 37 21.02 0.54 -11.87
C ALA A 37 22.22 0.27 -10.94
N GLY A 38 22.63 -0.99 -10.81
CA GLY A 38 23.62 -1.42 -9.84
C GLY A 38 23.01 -1.63 -8.45
N PRO A 39 23.63 -2.48 -7.60
CA PRO A 39 23.04 -2.94 -6.34
C PRO A 39 22.80 -1.81 -5.34
N VAL A 40 23.72 -0.84 -5.24
CA VAL A 40 23.63 0.25 -4.25
C VAL A 40 22.46 1.20 -4.54
N LEU A 41 22.36 1.69 -5.79
CA LEU A 41 21.29 2.62 -6.18
C LEU A 41 19.93 1.93 -6.20
N ALA A 42 19.88 0.67 -6.66
CA ALA A 42 18.65 -0.10 -6.66
C ALA A 42 18.14 -0.38 -5.24
N THR A 43 19.01 -0.70 -4.28
CA THR A 43 18.62 -0.88 -2.87
C THR A 43 18.12 0.42 -2.25
N ILE A 44 18.77 1.56 -2.50
CA ILE A 44 18.31 2.86 -1.99
C ILE A 44 16.94 3.21 -2.57
N ALA A 45 16.75 3.04 -3.88
CA ALA A 45 15.47 3.30 -4.54
C ALA A 45 14.36 2.36 -4.04
N LEU A 46 14.67 1.07 -3.84
CA LEU A 46 13.75 0.08 -3.29
C LEU A 46 13.33 0.46 -1.87
N LEU A 47 14.28 0.84 -1.01
CA LEU A 47 14.00 1.27 0.36
C LEU A 47 13.12 2.52 0.38
N PHE A 48 13.46 3.53 -0.42
CA PHE A 48 12.66 4.75 -0.53
C PHE A 48 11.23 4.44 -0.96
N MET A 49 11.06 3.61 -1.99
CA MET A 49 9.74 3.21 -2.49
C MET A 49 8.97 2.38 -1.46
N ALA A 50 9.65 1.51 -0.70
CA ALA A 50 9.05 0.74 0.39
C ALA A 50 8.52 1.66 1.49
N PHE A 51 9.32 2.62 1.96
CA PHE A 51 8.88 3.59 2.96
C PHE A 51 7.71 4.46 2.48
N ALA A 52 7.77 4.94 1.23
CA ALA A 52 6.70 5.73 0.64
C ALA A 52 5.38 4.94 0.56
N ASN A 53 5.44 3.67 0.12
CA ASN A 53 4.26 2.81 0.04
C ASN A 53 3.69 2.48 1.43
N VAL A 54 4.53 2.13 2.40
CA VAL A 54 4.07 1.86 3.78
C VAL A 54 3.41 3.09 4.40
N TYR A 55 4.03 4.27 4.25
CA TYR A 55 3.46 5.52 4.74
C TYR A 55 2.10 5.81 4.09
N SER A 56 2.02 5.68 2.77
CA SER A 56 0.77 5.87 2.02
C SER A 56 -0.32 4.91 2.52
N SER A 57 -0.02 3.62 2.68
CA SER A 57 -0.97 2.64 3.23
C SER A 57 -1.48 3.04 4.61
N VAL A 58 -0.63 3.54 5.51
CA VAL A 58 -1.07 4.01 6.84
C VAL A 58 -1.99 5.23 6.74
N VAL A 59 -1.65 6.21 5.89
CA VAL A 59 -2.50 7.41 5.71
C VAL A 59 -3.85 7.03 5.12
N ILE A 60 -3.87 6.16 4.11
CA ILE A 60 -5.12 5.69 3.50
C ILE A 60 -5.95 4.90 4.51
N SER A 61 -5.35 4.04 5.33
CA SER A 61 -6.06 3.36 6.41
C SER A 61 -6.70 4.36 7.40
N LYS A 62 -6.00 5.46 7.74
CA LYS A 62 -6.56 6.51 8.60
C LYS A 62 -7.74 7.23 7.94
N VAL A 63 -7.63 7.57 6.66
CA VAL A 63 -8.72 8.20 5.90
C VAL A 63 -9.92 7.27 5.80
N MET A 64 -9.70 5.98 5.55
CA MET A 64 -10.75 4.96 5.47
C MET A 64 -11.51 4.77 6.80
N LEU A 65 -10.92 5.13 7.95
CA LEU A 65 -11.63 5.14 9.24
C LEU A 65 -12.63 6.30 9.36
N THR A 66 -12.41 7.41 8.63
CA THR A 66 -13.31 8.57 8.59
C THR A 66 -14.26 8.52 7.39
N ALA A 67 -13.92 7.75 6.37
CA ALA A 67 -14.71 7.65 5.14
C ALA A 67 -16.03 6.87 5.36
N PRO A 68 -17.13 7.26 4.68
CA PRO A 68 -18.38 6.52 4.71
C PRO A 68 -18.25 5.17 3.97
N ARG A 69 -19.10 4.19 4.31
CA ARG A 69 -19.08 2.82 3.74
C ARG A 69 -19.28 2.74 2.22
N SER A 70 -19.62 3.85 1.56
CA SER A 70 -19.71 3.95 0.11
C SER A 70 -18.32 3.92 -0.56
N VAL A 71 -17.29 4.39 0.15
CA VAL A 71 -15.92 4.49 -0.37
C VAL A 71 -15.27 3.11 -0.34
N LYS A 72 -15.11 2.51 -1.53
CA LYS A 72 -14.47 1.19 -1.71
C LYS A 72 -13.28 1.21 -2.65
N THR A 73 -13.23 2.17 -3.58
CA THR A 73 -12.16 2.28 -4.58
C THR A 73 -11.31 3.52 -4.32
N TYR A 74 -10.08 3.51 -4.82
CA TYR A 74 -9.19 4.67 -4.70
C TYR A 74 -9.76 5.93 -5.36
N SER A 75 -10.47 5.81 -6.47
CA SER A 75 -11.12 6.95 -7.13
C SER A 75 -12.28 7.54 -6.31
N ASP A 76 -13.00 6.70 -5.55
CA ASP A 76 -14.04 7.14 -4.60
C ASP A 76 -13.41 7.82 -3.38
N LEU A 77 -12.26 7.32 -2.92
CA LEU A 77 -11.47 7.95 -1.87
C LEU A 77 -10.86 9.28 -2.33
N GLY A 78 -10.44 9.37 -3.59
CA GLY A 78 -10.01 10.60 -4.25
C GLY A 78 -11.14 11.61 -4.36
N GLU A 79 -12.36 11.17 -4.67
CA GLU A 79 -13.55 12.02 -4.65
C GLU A 79 -13.85 12.54 -3.24
N PHE A 80 -13.74 11.68 -2.24
CA PHE A 80 -13.94 12.05 -0.84
C PHE A 80 -12.91 13.08 -0.34
N CYS A 81 -11.64 12.96 -0.75
CA CYS A 81 -10.58 13.88 -0.30
C CYS A 81 -10.44 15.17 -1.11
N MET A 82 -10.61 15.13 -2.44
CA MET A 82 -10.34 16.26 -3.36
C MET A 82 -11.50 16.56 -4.32
N GLY A 83 -12.68 15.98 -4.12
CA GLY A 83 -13.84 16.18 -4.99
C GLY A 83 -13.65 15.56 -6.38
N LYS A 84 -14.43 16.02 -7.38
CA LYS A 84 -14.43 15.45 -8.74
C LYS A 84 -13.04 15.38 -9.38
N THR A 85 -12.19 16.36 -9.13
CA THR A 85 -10.79 16.38 -9.60
C THR A 85 -9.98 15.20 -9.07
N GLY A 86 -10.19 14.81 -7.80
CA GLY A 86 -9.54 13.64 -7.21
C GLY A 86 -10.02 12.31 -7.79
N ARG A 87 -11.27 12.24 -8.29
CA ARG A 87 -11.80 11.03 -8.91
C ARG A 87 -11.19 10.71 -10.28
N TYR A 88 -10.84 11.73 -11.05
CA TYR A 88 -10.27 11.55 -12.38
C TYR A 88 -8.74 11.39 -12.37
N LEU A 89 -8.07 11.86 -11.32
CA LEU A 89 -6.61 11.79 -11.18
C LEU A 89 -6.11 10.50 -10.51
N VAL A 90 -6.98 9.78 -9.79
CA VAL A 90 -6.67 8.56 -9.02
C VAL A 90 -7.27 7.32 -9.69
#